data_AF-A0A7S4MGR2-F1
#
_entry.id   AF-A0A7S4MGR2-F1
#
_cell.length_a   1.000
_cell.length_b   1.000
_cell.length_c   1.000
_cell.angle_alpha   90.00
_cell.angle_beta   90.00
_cell.angle_gamma   90.00
#
_symmetry.space_group_name_H-M   'P 1'
#
loop_
_entity.id
_entity.type
_entity.pdbx_description
1 polymer ?
#
loop_
_entity_poly.entity_id
_entity_poly.type
_entity_poly.pdbx_seq_one_letter_code
_entity_poly.pdbx_strand_id
1 'polypeptide(L)'
;AVAAPALCKIYAHAVKYPHLSVFGILIGDQEMVQDAVPLFHGPFLAPMFETAMNLIESHYSKRESTIIGCYFAGELLDTPLPSFVTSVADKIVSMYPQSIIVQVNNKQMNPLAYNNLLTQFSHTAKAGWNETNKQLSLPSDTLKLLQNCQTERQWETLFDFDSHLTDPSRNWLANEF
;
A
#
# COMPACT_ATOMS: atom_id res chain seq x y z
N ALA A 1 11.11 6.66 -4.68
CA ALA A 1 10.15 7.77 -4.50
C ALA A 1 8.74 7.21 -4.40
N VAL A 2 7.76 7.97 -3.90
CA VAL A 2 6.33 7.59 -3.95
C VAL A 2 5.56 8.67 -4.68
N ALA A 3 4.86 8.30 -5.75
CA ALA A 3 3.99 9.19 -6.50
C ALA A 3 2.76 9.59 -5.65
N ALA A 4 2.28 10.81 -5.87
CA ALA A 4 1.16 11.34 -5.10
C ALA A 4 -0.13 10.49 -5.18
N PRO A 5 -0.56 9.97 -6.34
CA PRO A 5 -1.74 9.11 -6.41
C PRO A 5 -1.60 7.82 -5.57
N ALA A 6 -0.43 7.18 -5.61
CA ALA A 6 -0.13 6.01 -4.79
C ALA A 6 -0.24 6.34 -3.29
N LEU A 7 0.32 7.48 -2.89
CA LEU A 7 0.26 7.93 -1.50
C LEU A 7 -1.17 8.25 -1.07
N CYS A 8 -1.96 8.91 -1.91
CA CYS A 8 -3.37 9.18 -1.65
C CYS A 8 -4.18 7.89 -1.48
N LYS A 9 -3.97 6.88 -2.32
CA LYS A 9 -4.64 5.57 -2.17
C LYS A 9 -4.27 4.87 -0.87
N ILE A 10 -2.98 4.84 -0.51
CA ILE A 10 -2.51 4.27 0.77
C ILE A 10 -3.15 5.01 1.95
N TYR A 11 -3.09 6.34 1.94
CA TYR A 11 -3.67 7.19 2.98
C TYR A 11 -5.19 6.99 3.10
N ALA A 12 -5.90 7.07 1.97
CA ALA A 12 -7.35 6.93 1.91
C ALA A 12 -7.80 5.54 2.39
N HIS A 13 -7.07 4.47 2.04
CA HIS A 13 -7.36 3.13 2.54
C HIS A 13 -7.26 3.05 4.07
N ALA A 14 -6.18 3.59 4.66
CA ALA A 14 -6.01 3.63 6.11
C ALA A 14 -7.05 4.52 6.83
N VAL A 15 -7.40 5.68 6.25
CA VAL A 15 -8.43 6.57 6.79
C VAL A 15 -9.83 5.98 6.68
N LYS A 16 -10.12 5.19 5.64
CA LYS A 16 -11.42 4.53 5.46
C LYS A 16 -11.72 3.56 6.60
N TYR A 17 -10.70 2.84 7.09
CA TYR A 17 -10.81 1.84 8.14
C TYR A 17 -9.87 2.15 9.31
N PRO A 18 -10.10 3.25 10.05
CA PRO A 18 -9.14 3.73 11.05
C PRO A 18 -9.03 2.83 12.30
N HIS A 19 -9.92 1.84 12.41
CA HIS A 19 -10.02 0.89 13.51
C HIS A 19 -9.63 -0.53 13.09
N LEU A 20 -9.10 -0.72 11.87
CA LEU A 20 -8.67 -2.00 11.34
C LEU A 20 -7.28 -1.84 10.75
N SER A 21 -6.51 -2.92 10.74
CA SER A 21 -5.31 -2.96 9.92
C SER A 21 -5.67 -3.07 8.43
N VAL A 22 -4.92 -2.41 7.56
CA VAL A 22 -5.11 -2.49 6.11
C VAL A 22 -3.86 -3.00 5.41
N PHE A 23 -4.06 -3.71 4.30
CA PHE A 23 -3.00 -4.29 3.48
C PHE A 23 -3.26 -4.05 2.00
N GLY A 24 -2.20 -3.82 1.22
CA GLY A 24 -2.32 -3.71 -0.24
C GLY A 24 -1.00 -3.88 -0.97
N ILE A 25 -1.05 -3.80 -2.29
CA ILE A 25 0.08 -4.04 -3.19
C ILE A 25 0.61 -2.73 -3.75
N LEU A 26 1.93 -2.65 -3.92
CA LEU A 26 2.61 -1.50 -4.51
C LEU A 26 2.94 -1.81 -5.96
N ILE A 27 2.65 -0.85 -6.83
CA ILE A 27 2.91 -0.93 -8.26
C ILE A 27 3.87 0.18 -8.66
N GLY A 28 4.82 -0.14 -9.53
CA GLY A 28 5.75 0.84 -10.05
C GLY A 28 6.93 0.20 -10.75
N ASP A 29 8.08 0.84 -10.61
CA ASP A 29 9.36 0.42 -11.18
C ASP A 29 10.46 0.42 -10.10
N GLN A 30 11.72 0.28 -10.52
CA GLN A 30 12.87 0.21 -9.61
C GLN A 30 13.11 1.50 -8.81
N GLU A 31 12.57 2.64 -9.25
CA GLU A 31 12.87 3.96 -8.70
C GLU A 31 11.67 4.58 -7.97
N MET A 32 10.45 4.23 -8.37
CA MET A 32 9.23 4.89 -7.92
C MET A 32 8.07 3.92 -7.68
N VAL A 33 7.42 4.07 -6.52
CA VAL A 33 6.06 3.59 -6.29
C VAL A 33 5.12 4.52 -7.05
N GLN A 34 4.59 4.06 -8.17
CA GLN A 34 3.75 4.85 -9.07
C GLN A 34 2.27 4.75 -8.71
N ASP A 35 1.84 3.57 -8.22
CA ASP A 35 0.46 3.30 -7.85
C ASP A 35 0.39 2.33 -6.66
N ALA A 36 -0.79 2.25 -6.02
CA ALA A 36 -1.06 1.33 -4.93
C ALA A 36 -2.44 0.70 -5.10
N VAL A 37 -2.56 -0.60 -4.82
CA VAL A 37 -3.79 -1.36 -4.94
C VAL A 37 -4.25 -1.82 -3.55
N PRO A 38 -5.29 -1.19 -2.97
CA PRO A 38 -5.94 -1.63 -1.73
C PRO A 38 -6.51 -3.04 -1.85
N LEU A 39 -6.15 -3.94 -0.93
CA LEU A 39 -6.67 -5.31 -0.91
C LEU A 39 -7.62 -5.55 0.26
N PHE A 40 -7.09 -5.51 1.48
CA PHE A 40 -7.79 -6.03 2.65
C PHE A 40 -7.88 -5.02 3.77
N HIS A 41 -9.00 -5.04 4.49
CA HIS A 41 -9.23 -4.27 5.72
C HIS A 41 -9.49 -5.22 6.89
N GLY A 42 -8.46 -5.97 7.26
CA GLY A 42 -8.51 -6.97 8.33
C GLY A 42 -7.73 -8.23 7.97
N PRO A 43 -7.93 -9.32 8.74
CA PRO A 43 -7.34 -10.61 8.43
C PRO A 43 -7.86 -11.16 7.10
N PHE A 44 -6.96 -11.69 6.28
CA PHE A 44 -7.29 -12.33 5.01
C PHE A 44 -6.67 -13.72 4.92
N LEU A 45 -7.24 -14.56 4.06
CA LEU A 45 -6.77 -15.92 3.83
C LEU A 45 -5.94 -16.02 2.54
N ALA A 46 -5.04 -16.99 2.49
CA ALA A 46 -4.18 -17.22 1.33
C ALA A 46 -4.94 -17.32 -0.01
N PRO A 47 -6.09 -18.01 -0.12
CA PRO A 47 -6.83 -18.08 -1.39
C PRO A 47 -7.34 -16.73 -1.89
N MET A 48 -7.74 -15.84 -0.97
CA MET A 48 -8.18 -14.49 -1.30
C MET A 48 -6.99 -13.67 -1.83
N PHE A 49 -5.84 -13.78 -1.16
CA PHE A 49 -4.61 -13.12 -1.58
C PHE A 49 -4.13 -13.61 -2.95
N GLU A 50 -4.08 -14.93 -3.18
CA GLU A 50 -3.67 -15.52 -4.46
C GLU A 50 -4.59 -15.07 -5.60
N THR A 51 -5.90 -15.02 -5.35
CA THR A 51 -6.88 -14.53 -6.33
C THR A 51 -6.63 -13.05 -6.65
N ALA A 52 -6.46 -12.21 -5.63
CA ALA A 52 -6.17 -10.79 -5.81
C ALA A 52 -4.88 -10.56 -6.60
N MET A 53 -3.81 -11.30 -6.27
CA MET A 53 -2.53 -11.22 -6.96
C MET A 53 -2.65 -11.58 -8.44
N ASN A 54 -3.34 -12.69 -8.78
CA ASN A 54 -3.58 -13.07 -10.18
C ASN A 54 -4.34 -11.99 -10.96
N LEU A 55 -5.33 -11.35 -10.32
CA LEU A 55 -6.10 -10.27 -10.94
C LEU A 55 -5.26 -9.01 -11.15
N ILE A 56 -4.42 -8.64 -10.18
CA ILE A 56 -3.46 -7.53 -10.31
C ILE A 56 -2.47 -7.82 -11.43
N GLU A 57 -1.84 -8.99 -11.44
CA GLU A 57 -0.88 -9.36 -12.48
C GLU A 57 -1.51 -9.30 -13.87
N SER A 58 -2.72 -9.83 -14.02
CA SER A 58 -3.46 -9.72 -15.28
C SER A 58 -3.74 -8.26 -15.67
N HIS A 59 -4.10 -7.41 -14.72
CA HIS A 59 -4.43 -6.00 -14.97
C HIS A 59 -3.22 -5.17 -15.40
N TYR A 60 -2.05 -5.41 -14.79
CA TYR A 60 -0.81 -4.67 -15.07
C TYR A 60 0.09 -5.35 -16.11
N SER A 61 -0.24 -6.57 -16.57
CA SER A 61 0.58 -7.37 -17.52
C SER A 61 1.03 -6.66 -18.81
N LYS A 62 0.28 -5.65 -19.29
CA LYS A 62 0.58 -4.91 -20.52
C LYS A 62 1.10 -3.48 -20.26
N ARG A 63 1.33 -3.13 -19.01
CA ARG A 63 1.82 -1.80 -18.59
C ARG A 63 3.33 -1.86 -18.34
N GLU A 64 3.96 -0.71 -18.29
CA GLU A 64 5.40 -0.61 -17.95
C GLU A 64 5.64 -0.80 -16.43
N SER A 65 4.60 -0.63 -15.62
CA SER A 65 4.65 -0.80 -14.17
C SER A 65 4.34 -2.24 -13.75
N THR A 66 5.04 -2.72 -12.73
CA THR A 66 4.89 -4.07 -12.17
C THR A 66 4.71 -4.03 -10.65
N ILE A 67 4.50 -5.19 -10.04
CA ILE A 67 4.46 -5.34 -8.58
C ILE A 67 5.87 -5.12 -8.02
N ILE A 68 6.00 -4.20 -7.08
CA ILE A 68 7.28 -3.82 -6.44
C ILE A 68 7.26 -3.99 -4.92
N GLY A 69 6.19 -4.56 -4.37
CA GLY A 69 6.07 -4.80 -2.94
C GLY A 69 4.64 -4.71 -2.42
N CYS A 70 4.53 -4.50 -1.11
CA CYS A 70 3.27 -4.35 -0.42
C CYS A 70 3.33 -3.21 0.60
N TYR A 71 2.16 -2.72 1.00
CA TYR A 71 2.04 -1.80 2.13
C TYR A 71 1.15 -2.36 3.22
N PHE A 72 1.36 -1.84 4.43
CA PHE A 72 0.61 -2.21 5.62
C PHE A 72 0.37 -0.98 6.50
N ALA A 73 -0.85 -0.81 7.00
CA ALA A 73 -1.12 0.07 8.13
C ALA A 73 -1.70 -0.77 9.27
N GLY A 74 -1.18 -0.57 10.49
CA GLY A 74 -1.65 -1.31 11.66
C GLY A 74 -2.99 -0.82 12.18
N GLU A 75 -3.62 -1.60 13.05
CA GLU A 75 -4.81 -1.18 13.80
C GLU A 75 -4.44 -0.17 14.90
N LEU A 76 -3.28 -0.36 15.54
CA LEU A 76 -2.81 0.51 16.61
C LEU A 76 -1.86 1.59 16.08
N LEU A 77 -1.72 2.68 16.83
CA LEU A 77 -0.80 3.77 16.49
C LEU A 77 0.67 3.32 16.40
N ASP A 78 1.08 2.42 17.29
CA ASP A 78 2.38 1.75 17.28
C ASP A 78 2.20 0.26 17.01
N THR A 79 2.13 -0.10 15.73
CA THR A 79 2.07 -1.50 15.33
C THR A 79 3.43 -1.90 14.77
N PRO A 80 4.18 -2.84 15.39
CA PRO A 80 5.38 -3.38 14.74
C PRO A 80 4.97 -4.18 13.51
N LEU A 81 5.91 -4.37 12.55
CA LEU A 81 5.64 -5.13 11.35
C LEU A 81 5.22 -6.58 11.69
N PRO A 82 3.98 -7.01 11.41
CA PRO A 82 3.51 -8.35 11.79
C PRO A 82 4.16 -9.46 10.96
N SER A 83 4.27 -10.65 11.55
CA SER A 83 4.87 -11.81 10.87
C SER A 83 4.14 -12.20 9.58
N PHE A 84 2.81 -12.09 9.54
CA PHE A 84 2.04 -12.42 8.33
C PHE A 84 2.42 -11.49 7.16
N VAL A 85 2.67 -10.20 7.42
CA VAL A 85 3.10 -9.23 6.41
C VAL A 85 4.46 -9.64 5.87
N THR A 86 5.40 -9.99 6.75
CA THR A 86 6.73 -10.47 6.33
C THR A 86 6.65 -11.77 5.52
N SER A 87 5.80 -12.73 5.91
CA SER A 87 5.64 -13.99 5.17
C SER A 87 5.04 -13.78 3.78
N VAL A 88 4.05 -12.89 3.65
CA VAL A 88 3.49 -12.51 2.35
C VAL A 88 4.56 -11.79 1.52
N ALA A 89 5.30 -10.87 2.12
CA ALA A 89 6.35 -10.14 1.43
C ALA A 89 7.50 -11.06 0.97
N ASP A 90 7.86 -12.09 1.74
CA ASP A 90 8.83 -13.11 1.32
C ASP A 90 8.36 -13.84 0.05
N LYS A 91 7.06 -14.14 -0.02
CA LYS A 91 6.46 -14.73 -1.22
C LYS A 91 6.52 -13.76 -2.41
N ILE A 92 6.24 -12.48 -2.20
CA ILE A 92 6.36 -11.45 -3.25
C ILE A 92 7.81 -11.33 -3.72
N VAL A 93 8.79 -11.26 -2.80
CA VAL A 93 10.23 -11.20 -3.13
C VAL A 93 10.69 -12.38 -3.98
N SER A 94 10.11 -13.57 -3.79
CA SER A 94 10.46 -14.74 -4.61
C SER A 94 10.07 -14.60 -6.08
N MET A 95 9.10 -13.75 -6.40
CA MET A 95 8.61 -13.49 -7.76
C MET A 95 9.14 -12.16 -8.31
N TYR A 96 9.28 -11.16 -7.43
CA TYR A 96 9.69 -9.79 -7.72
C TYR A 96 10.91 -9.43 -6.88
N PRO A 97 12.13 -9.77 -7.35
CA PRO A 97 13.37 -9.42 -6.66
C PRO A 97 13.43 -7.90 -6.45
N GLN A 98 13.90 -7.45 -5.29
CA GLN A 98 13.92 -6.05 -4.86
C GLN A 98 12.58 -5.47 -4.36
N SER A 99 11.59 -6.32 -4.09
CA SER A 99 10.35 -5.87 -3.44
C SER A 99 10.60 -5.20 -2.08
N ILE A 100 9.79 -4.20 -1.78
CA ILE A 100 9.83 -3.45 -0.52
C ILE A 100 8.56 -3.66 0.30
N ILE A 101 8.63 -3.38 1.60
CA ILE A 101 7.44 -3.17 2.43
C ILE A 101 7.37 -1.69 2.77
N VAL A 102 6.18 -1.11 2.65
CA VAL A 102 5.89 0.25 3.12
C VAL A 102 4.91 0.17 4.28
N GLN A 103 5.32 0.58 5.46
CA GLN A 103 4.45 0.68 6.61
C GLN A 103 3.96 2.11 6.80
N VAL A 104 2.66 2.28 6.99
CA VAL A 104 2.06 3.57 7.36
C VAL A 104 2.30 3.83 8.85
N ASN A 105 2.85 5.00 9.15
CA ASN A 105 3.02 5.50 10.50
C ASN A 105 1.72 6.18 10.96
N ASN A 106 0.88 5.42 11.64
CA ASN A 106 -0.43 5.86 12.10
C ASN A 106 -0.37 7.08 13.04
N LYS A 107 0.75 7.31 13.75
CA LYS A 107 0.95 8.53 14.57
C LYS A 107 1.14 9.80 13.73
N GLN A 108 1.57 9.65 12.48
CA GLN A 108 1.85 10.75 11.54
C GLN A 108 0.76 10.90 10.48
N MET A 109 -0.45 10.37 10.72
CA MET A 109 -1.63 10.56 9.88
C MET A 109 -2.20 11.99 9.95
N ASN A 110 -1.43 12.96 10.48
CA ASN A 110 -1.86 14.34 10.64
C ASN A 110 -1.82 15.09 9.28
N PRO A 111 -2.90 15.80 8.92
CA PRO A 111 -3.01 16.60 7.69
C PRO A 111 -1.95 17.68 7.45
N LEU A 112 -1.19 18.05 8.48
CA LEU A 112 -0.28 19.20 8.45
C LEU A 112 1.20 18.80 8.57
N ALA A 113 1.48 17.52 8.80
CA ALA A 113 2.84 17.02 9.01
C ALA A 113 2.99 15.58 8.45
N TYR A 114 3.19 15.48 7.14
CA TYR A 114 3.34 14.19 6.44
C TYR A 114 4.81 13.71 6.35
N ASN A 115 5.74 14.51 6.89
CA ASN A 115 7.12 14.08 7.03
C ASN A 115 7.12 12.85 7.95
N ASN A 116 7.52 11.69 7.43
CA ASN A 116 7.51 10.38 8.11
C ASN A 116 6.16 9.63 8.14
N LEU A 117 5.24 9.91 7.21
CA LEU A 117 4.01 9.11 7.07
C LEU A 117 4.32 7.64 6.72
N LEU A 118 5.40 7.39 5.98
CA LEU A 118 5.76 6.06 5.49
C LEU A 118 7.13 5.64 5.99
N THR A 119 7.21 4.40 6.48
CA THR A 119 8.46 3.70 6.83
C THR A 119 8.71 2.59 5.82
N GLN A 120 9.88 2.59 5.19
CA GLN A 120 10.24 1.55 4.22
C GLN A 120 11.06 0.45 4.91
N PHE A 121 10.80 -0.81 4.53
CA PHE A 121 11.62 -1.97 4.86
C PHE A 121 12.17 -2.62 3.60
N SER A 122 13.38 -3.16 3.69
CA SER A 122 14.05 -3.90 2.62
C SER A 122 14.45 -5.29 3.09
N HIS A 123 14.42 -6.25 2.18
CA HIS A 123 14.79 -7.63 2.46
C HIS A 123 16.29 -7.84 2.19
N THR A 124 17.01 -8.41 3.18
CA THR A 124 18.40 -8.84 3.01
C THR A 124 18.54 -10.32 3.34
N ALA A 125 19.39 -11.05 2.60
CA ALA A 125 19.58 -12.48 2.81
C ALA A 125 20.10 -12.85 4.22
N LYS A 126 20.75 -11.91 4.92
CA LYS A 126 21.34 -12.14 6.24
C LYS A 126 20.40 -11.81 7.40
N ALA A 127 19.53 -10.82 7.25
CA ALA A 127 18.76 -10.25 8.36
C ALA A 127 17.24 -10.19 8.08
N GLY A 128 16.76 -10.70 6.94
CA GLY A 128 15.37 -10.60 6.54
C GLY A 128 14.94 -9.15 6.30
N TRP A 129 13.69 -8.83 6.65
CA TRP A 129 13.10 -7.50 6.53
C TRP A 129 13.62 -6.55 7.61
N ASN A 130 14.23 -5.44 7.18
CA ASN A 130 14.75 -4.40 8.09
C ASN A 130 14.35 -3.02 7.62
N GLU A 131 14.05 -2.14 8.58
CA GLU A 131 13.74 -0.75 8.32
C GLU A 131 14.93 -0.07 7.64
N THR A 132 14.63 0.70 6.59
CA THR A 132 15.64 1.47 5.88
C THR A 132 15.72 2.87 6.48
N ASN A 133 16.93 3.34 6.78
CA ASN A 133 17.16 4.75 7.15
C ASN A 133 16.88 5.74 5.99
N LYS A 134 16.50 5.25 4.81
CA LYS A 134 16.10 6.07 3.67
C LYS A 134 14.62 6.41 3.80
N GLN A 135 14.33 7.69 3.97
CA GLN A 135 12.96 8.17 3.80
C GLN A 135 12.58 8.08 2.33
N LEU A 136 11.38 7.57 2.07
CA LEU A 136 10.81 7.59 0.73
C LEU A 136 10.65 9.05 0.30
N SER A 137 11.32 9.44 -0.78
CA SER A 137 11.19 10.78 -1.33
C SER A 137 9.78 11.00 -1.85
N LEU A 138 9.17 12.11 -1.41
CA LEU A 138 7.87 12.57 -1.87
C LEU A 138 8.08 13.72 -2.86
N PRO A 139 7.47 13.69 -4.06
CA PRO A 139 7.45 14.83 -4.98
C PRO A 139 6.92 16.10 -4.31
N SER A 140 7.34 17.28 -4.79
CA SER A 140 6.96 18.59 -4.22
C SER A 140 5.44 18.79 -4.10
N ASP A 141 4.69 18.27 -5.06
CA ASP A 141 3.25 18.53 -5.20
C ASP A 141 2.39 17.57 -4.36
N THR A 142 3.03 16.58 -3.74
CA THR A 142 2.39 15.50 -2.98
C THR A 142 1.56 16.02 -1.81
N LEU A 143 2.05 17.05 -1.11
CA LEU A 143 1.34 17.65 0.03
C LEU A 143 -0.01 18.23 -0.39
N LYS A 144 -0.04 18.96 -1.51
CA LYS A 144 -1.25 19.60 -2.03
C LYS A 144 -2.27 18.54 -2.48
N LEU A 145 -1.80 17.49 -3.15
CA LEU A 145 -2.67 16.40 -3.60
C LEU A 145 -3.25 15.58 -2.43
N LEU A 146 -2.46 15.32 -1.39
CA LEU A 146 -2.97 14.69 -0.17
C LEU A 146 -3.99 15.55 0.56
N GLN A 147 -3.77 16.87 0.64
CA GLN A 147 -4.74 17.79 1.21
C GLN A 147 -6.06 17.80 0.41
N ASN A 148 -5.98 17.74 -0.92
CA ASN A 148 -7.16 17.59 -1.76
C ASN A 148 -7.87 16.27 -1.52
N CYS A 149 -7.14 15.15 -1.50
CA CYS A 149 -7.66 13.82 -1.17
C CYS A 149 -8.44 13.83 0.15
N GLN A 150 -7.94 14.56 1.14
CA GLN A 150 -8.61 14.70 2.42
C GLN A 150 -9.85 15.62 2.37
N THR A 151 -9.72 16.78 1.74
CA THR A 151 -10.83 17.75 1.60
C THR A 151 -12.01 17.15 0.85
N GLU A 152 -11.72 16.38 -0.20
CA GLU A 152 -12.70 15.70 -1.05
C GLU A 152 -13.18 14.37 -0.47
N ARG A 153 -12.59 13.90 0.63
CA ARG A 153 -12.94 12.63 1.29
C ARG A 153 -12.88 11.44 0.33
N GLN A 154 -11.84 11.38 -0.51
CA GLN A 154 -11.69 10.38 -1.57
C GLN A 154 -11.69 8.91 -1.08
N TRP A 155 -11.52 8.69 0.24
CA TRP A 155 -11.72 7.38 0.87
C TRP A 155 -13.16 6.84 0.75
N GLU A 156 -14.17 7.70 0.58
CA GLU A 156 -15.56 7.26 0.42
C GLU A 156 -15.76 6.47 -0.88
N THR A 157 -15.06 6.88 -1.95
CA THR A 157 -15.11 6.27 -3.28
C THR A 157 -14.03 5.23 -3.53
N LEU A 158 -13.07 5.07 -2.61
CA LEU A 158 -12.03 4.04 -2.70
C LEU A 158 -12.62 2.65 -2.48
N PHE A 159 -12.37 1.72 -3.40
CA PHE A 159 -12.72 0.31 -3.22
C PHE A 159 -11.47 -0.55 -3.10
N ASP A 160 -11.44 -1.40 -2.09
CA ASP A 160 -10.45 -2.47 -1.92
C ASP A 160 -11.01 -3.82 -2.41
N PHE A 161 -10.20 -4.86 -2.35
CA PHE A 161 -10.62 -6.19 -2.79
C PHE A 161 -11.72 -6.78 -1.90
N ASP A 162 -11.70 -6.55 -0.58
CA ASP A 162 -12.79 -6.98 0.32
C ASP A 162 -14.15 -6.34 -0.05
N SER A 163 -14.14 -5.07 -0.47
CA SER A 163 -15.30 -4.39 -1.01
C SER A 163 -15.84 -5.11 -2.25
N HIS A 164 -14.94 -5.53 -3.15
CA HIS A 164 -15.29 -6.28 -4.35
C HIS A 164 -15.83 -7.68 -4.05
N LEU A 165 -15.27 -8.38 -3.06
CA LEU A 165 -15.77 -9.68 -2.62
C LEU A 165 -17.20 -9.59 -2.05
N THR A 166 -17.53 -8.45 -1.44
CA THR A 166 -18.89 -8.16 -0.96
C THR A 166 -19.84 -7.77 -2.10
N ASP A 167 -19.33 -6.98 -3.05
CA ASP A 167 -20.09 -6.45 -4.17
C ASP A 167 -19.20 -6.41 -5.44
N PRO A 168 -19.36 -7.38 -6.35
CA PRO A 168 -18.53 -7.48 -7.55
C PRO A 168 -18.62 -6.28 -8.51
N SER A 169 -19.61 -5.38 -8.35
CA SER A 169 -19.70 -4.16 -9.14
C SER A 169 -18.65 -3.11 -8.75
N ARG A 170 -18.03 -3.24 -7.56
CA ARG A 170 -17.01 -2.32 -7.06
C ARG A 170 -15.68 -2.59 -7.75
N ASN A 171 -15.23 -1.63 -8.54
CA ASN A 171 -14.00 -1.72 -9.31
C ASN A 171 -12.79 -1.26 -8.49
N TRP A 172 -12.18 -2.20 -7.76
CA TRP A 172 -11.03 -1.98 -6.89
C TRP A 172 -9.69 -1.77 -7.61
N LEU A 173 -9.57 -2.21 -8.88
CA LEU A 173 -8.35 -2.07 -9.68
C LEU A 173 -8.24 -0.69 -10.37
N ALA A 174 -9.34 0.04 -10.50
CA ALA A 174 -9.40 1.30 -11.24
C ALA A 174 -9.77 2.50 -10.37
N ASN A 175 -9.33 2.51 -9.10
CA ASN A 175 -9.46 3.70 -8.25
C ASN A 175 -8.73 4.90 -8.90
N GLU A 176 -9.46 5.99 -9.20
CA GLU A 176 -8.92 7.22 -9.77
C GLU A 176 -8.61 8.24 -8.64
N PHE A 177 -7.37 8.71 -8.57
CA PHE A 177 -6.82 9.62 -7.55
C PHE A 177 -5.87 10.63 -8.20
#